data_AF-A0A9D1RYH2-F1
#
_entry.id   AF-A0A9D1RYH2-F1
#
_cell.length_a   1.000
_cell.length_b   1.000
_cell.length_c   1.000
_cell.angle_alpha   90.00
_cell.angle_beta   90.00
_cell.angle_gamma   90.00
#
_symmetry.space_group_name_H-M   'P 1'
#
loop_
_entity.id
_entity.type
_entity.pdbx_description
1 polymer ?
#
loop_
_entity_poly.entity_id
_entity_poly.type
_entity_poly.pdbx_seq_one_letter_code
_entity_poly.pdbx_strand_id
1 'polypeptide(L)'
;MGVVVTKVMDMLRNKQILSVDVDGVRHIPARFFNESGELNKFVPGAISLLSDGGYSKREILDFLFTEDETLPGRPVDALHGHLAREVMRRAQAMAIV
;
A
#
# COMPACT_ATOMS: atom_id res chain seq x y z
N MET A 1 -16.59 6.25 7.65
CA MET A 1 -15.38 6.81 7.00
C MET A 1 -15.75 8.12 6.31
N GLY A 2 -15.35 9.26 6.87
CA GLY A 2 -15.63 10.60 6.34
C GLY A 2 -14.42 11.21 5.64
N VAL A 3 -13.77 10.45 4.75
CA VAL A 3 -12.64 11.00 3.97
C VAL A 3 -13.21 11.84 2.85
N VAL A 4 -12.86 13.13 2.82
CA VAL A 4 -13.26 14.04 1.74
C VAL A 4 -12.78 13.48 0.41
N VAL A 5 -13.68 13.31 -0.57
CA VAL A 5 -13.36 12.72 -1.89
C VAL A 5 -12.17 13.42 -2.55
N THR A 6 -12.07 14.74 -2.41
CA THR A 6 -10.94 15.54 -2.89
C THR A 6 -9.61 15.09 -2.31
N LYS A 7 -9.56 14.76 -1.01
CA LYS A 7 -8.35 14.28 -0.32
C LYS A 7 -7.90 12.93 -0.88
N VAL A 8 -8.84 12.04 -1.18
CA VAL A 8 -8.56 10.73 -1.79
C VAL A 8 -7.98 10.88 -3.19
N MET A 9 -8.56 11.78 -4.00
CA MET A 9 -8.07 12.04 -5.36
C MET A 9 -6.68 12.68 -5.38
N ASP A 10 -6.38 13.54 -4.41
CA ASP A 10 -5.03 14.08 -4.20
C ASP A 10 -4.03 12.98 -3.84
N MET A 11 -4.38 12.11 -2.88
CA MET A 11 -3.54 10.96 -2.50
C MET A 11 -3.23 10.03 -3.68
N LEU A 12 -4.22 9.76 -4.55
CA LEU A 12 -4.01 8.98 -5.77
C LEU A 12 -3.07 9.69 -6.76
N ARG A 13 -3.21 11.01 -6.92
CA ARG A 13 -2.36 11.81 -7.82
C ARG A 13 -0.92 11.84 -7.33
N ASN A 14 -0.74 11.94 -6.02
CA ASN A 14 0.57 11.97 -5.35
C ASN A 14 1.17 10.56 -5.14
N LYS A 15 0.57 9.52 -5.73
CA LYS A 15 0.98 8.10 -5.59
C LYS A 15 1.08 7.62 -4.13
N GLN A 16 0.37 8.27 -3.21
CA GLN A 16 0.35 7.90 -1.79
C GLN A 16 -0.50 6.65 -1.53
N ILE A 17 -1.44 6.37 -2.43
CA ILE A 17 -2.29 5.17 -2.45
C ILE A 17 -2.43 4.68 -3.89
N LEU A 18 -2.79 3.41 -4.03
CA LEU A 18 -3.10 2.79 -5.31
C LEU A 18 -4.59 2.47 -5.41
N SER A 19 -5.04 2.21 -6.63
CA SER A 19 -6.40 1.76 -6.89
C SER A 19 -6.37 0.46 -7.68
N VAL A 20 -7.34 -0.40 -7.43
CA VAL A 20 -7.62 -1.60 -8.22
C VAL A 20 -8.86 -1.37 -9.07
N ASP A 21 -8.89 -1.93 -10.28
CA ASP A 21 -10.09 -1.98 -11.10
C ASP A 21 -10.82 -3.29 -10.82
N VAL A 22 -12.11 -3.18 -10.48
CA VAL A 22 -13.01 -4.32 -10.30
C VAL A 22 -14.24 -4.03 -11.14
N ASP A 23 -14.47 -4.86 -12.15
CA ASP A 23 -15.60 -4.73 -13.08
C ASP A 23 -15.73 -3.33 -13.72
N GLY A 24 -14.59 -2.70 -14.06
CA GLY A 24 -14.54 -1.37 -14.68
C GLY A 24 -14.78 -0.21 -13.70
N VAL A 25 -14.87 -0.50 -12.40
CA VAL A 25 -14.99 0.50 -11.34
C VAL A 25 -13.67 0.56 -10.57
N ARG A 26 -13.19 1.78 -10.33
CA ARG A 26 -11.98 2.01 -9.56
C ARG A 26 -12.27 1.94 -8.07
N HIS A 27 -11.67 0.97 -7.39
CA HIS A 27 -11.74 0.78 -5.95
C HIS A 27 -10.41 1.11 -5.28
N ILE A 28 -10.50 1.58 -4.04
CA ILE A 28 -9.34 1.86 -3.20
C ILE A 28 -9.36 0.87 -2.04
N PRO A 29 -8.30 0.08 -1.85
CA PRO A 29 -8.21 -0.82 -0.72
C PRO A 29 -8.34 -0.10 0.62
N ALA A 30 -9.33 -0.50 1.42
CA ALA A 30 -9.60 0.12 2.72
C ALA A 30 -8.40 0.02 3.69
N ARG A 31 -7.58 -1.03 3.56
CA ARG A 31 -6.39 -1.25 4.41
C ARG A 31 -5.24 -0.27 4.14
N PHE A 32 -5.34 0.64 3.19
CA PHE A 32 -4.44 1.79 3.17
C PHE A 32 -4.69 2.77 4.31
N PHE A 33 -5.89 2.74 4.89
CA PHE A 33 -6.27 3.60 6.00
C PHE A 33 -6.28 2.82 7.32
N ASN A 34 -5.99 3.51 8.42
CA ASN A 34 -6.13 2.98 9.78
C ASN A 34 -7.61 2.98 10.22
N GLU A 35 -7.87 2.50 11.43
CA GLU A 35 -9.23 2.43 12.00
C GLU A 35 -9.88 3.82 12.15
N SER A 36 -9.08 4.87 12.36
CA SER A 36 -9.52 6.27 12.39
C SER A 36 -9.87 6.83 11.00
N GLY A 37 -9.61 6.10 9.92
CA GLY A 37 -9.81 6.54 8.54
C GLY A 37 -8.70 7.44 7.99
N GLU A 38 -7.57 7.52 8.68
CA GLU A 38 -6.38 8.25 8.23
C GLU A 38 -5.44 7.34 7.46
N LEU A 39 -4.69 7.91 6.51
CA LEU A 39 -3.74 7.16 5.71
C LEU A 39 -2.64 6.56 6.60
N ASN A 40 -2.38 5.26 6.47
CA ASN A 40 -1.28 4.62 7.17
C ASN A 40 0.05 5.24 6.70
N LYS A 41 0.85 5.71 7.66
CA LYS A 41 2.10 6.45 7.39
C LYS A 41 3.15 5.68 6.59
N PHE A 42 3.12 4.35 6.61
CA PHE A 42 4.10 3.51 5.91
C PHE A 42 3.67 3.17 4.47
N VAL A 43 2.37 3.21 4.18
CA VAL A 43 1.84 2.85 2.86
C VAL A 43 2.45 3.70 1.73
N PRO A 44 2.51 5.04 1.83
CA PRO A 44 3.16 5.85 0.80
C PRO A 44 4.63 5.49 0.60
N GLY A 45 5.36 5.22 1.70
CA GLY A 45 6.77 4.86 1.64
C GLY A 45 7.00 3.53 0.93
N ALA A 46 6.20 2.52 1.24
CA ALA A 46 6.28 1.21 0.57
C ALA A 46 5.96 1.32 -0.93
N ILE A 47 4.93 2.08 -1.30
CA ILE A 47 4.57 2.31 -2.70
C ILE A 47 5.69 3.05 -3.44
N SER A 48 6.27 4.10 -2.83
CA SER A 48 7.37 4.84 -3.44
C SER A 48 8.59 3.96 -3.66
N LEU A 49 9.03 3.20 -2.64
CA LEU A 49 10.20 2.31 -2.77
C LEU A 49 10.04 1.33 -3.93
N LEU A 50 8.90 0.62 -3.99
CA LEU A 50 8.66 -0.34 -5.05
C LEU A 50 8.48 0.35 -6.41
N SER A 51 7.86 1.52 -6.46
CA SER A 51 7.74 2.30 -7.70
C SER A 51 9.11 2.72 -8.24
N ASP A 52 10.03 3.12 -7.35
CA ASP A 52 11.40 3.51 -7.69
C ASP A 52 12.21 2.30 -8.16
N GLY A 53 11.91 1.12 -7.62
CA GLY A 53 12.41 -0.18 -8.10
C GLY A 53 11.78 -0.69 -9.39
N GLY A 54 10.93 0.10 -10.06
CA GLY A 54 10.33 -0.25 -11.36
C GLY A 54 9.09 -1.13 -11.29
N TYR A 55 8.55 -1.42 -10.11
CA TYR A 55 7.36 -2.26 -9.98
C TYR A 55 6.10 -1.53 -10.46
N SER A 56 5.25 -2.23 -11.20
CA SER A 56 3.94 -1.72 -11.62
C SER A 56 2.97 -1.62 -10.45
N LYS A 57 1.92 -0.80 -10.59
CA LYS A 57 0.86 -0.69 -9.58
C LYS A 57 0.25 -2.05 -9.20
N ARG A 58 0.14 -2.96 -10.18
CA ARG A 58 -0.41 -4.30 -9.96
C ARG A 58 0.52 -5.14 -9.11
N GLU A 59 1.83 -5.13 -9.40
CA GLU A 59 2.83 -5.87 -8.63
C GLU A 59 2.98 -5.31 -7.21
N ILE A 60 2.88 -3.99 -7.03
CA ILE A 60 2.88 -3.38 -5.69
C ILE A 60 1.65 -3.83 -4.90
N LEU A 61 0.47 -3.84 -5.54
CA LEU A 61 -0.75 -4.35 -4.91
C LEU A 61 -0.64 -5.84 -4.58
N ASP A 62 -0.06 -6.64 -5.47
CA ASP A 62 0.19 -8.06 -5.23
C ASP A 62 1.09 -8.26 -4.00
N PHE A 63 2.25 -7.60 -3.97
CA PHE A 63 3.14 -7.63 -2.81
C PHE A 63 2.42 -7.23 -1.51
N LEU A 64 1.60 -6.17 -1.52
CA LEU A 64 0.94 -5.69 -0.31
C LEU A 64 -0.22 -6.59 0.15
N PHE A 65 -0.94 -7.24 -0.76
CA PHE A 65 -2.20 -7.93 -0.47
C PHE A 65 -2.14 -9.46 -0.63
N THR A 66 -1.02 -10.01 -1.10
CA THR A 66 -0.75 -11.46 -1.11
C THR A 66 -0.16 -11.87 0.23
N GLU A 67 -0.60 -13.00 0.77
CA GLU A 67 -0.01 -13.57 1.98
C GLU A 67 1.41 -14.07 1.71
N ASP A 68 2.32 -13.80 2.63
CA ASP A 68 3.70 -14.24 2.56
C ASP A 68 3.95 -15.17 3.74
N GLU A 69 4.25 -16.45 3.52
CA GLU A 69 4.45 -17.44 4.59
C GLU A 69 5.59 -17.07 5.57
N THR A 70 6.48 -16.16 5.17
CA THR A 70 7.57 -15.64 6.01
C THR A 70 7.17 -14.40 6.80
N LEU A 71 5.92 -13.94 6.71
CA LEU A 71 5.31 -12.85 7.45
C LEU A 71 3.93 -13.30 7.98
N PRO A 72 3.54 -12.99 9.23
CA PRO A 72 2.17 -13.29 9.65
C PRO A 72 1.16 -12.46 8.86
N GLY A 73 0.48 -13.10 7.92
CA GLY A 73 -0.55 -12.50 7.06
C GLY A 73 0.00 -11.70 5.89
N ARG A 74 -0.78 -10.73 5.41
CA ARG A 74 -0.42 -9.89 4.27
C ARG A 74 0.47 -8.72 4.69
N PRO A 75 1.43 -8.27 3.88
CA PRO A 75 2.28 -7.12 4.21
C PRO A 75 1.49 -5.86 4.56
N VAL A 76 0.36 -5.60 3.90
CA VAL A 76 -0.52 -4.47 4.22
C VAL A 76 -1.06 -4.52 5.65
N ASP A 77 -1.34 -5.70 6.19
CA ASP A 77 -1.82 -5.86 7.56
C ASP A 77 -0.67 -5.61 8.56
N ALA A 78 0.52 -6.11 8.25
CA ALA A 78 1.74 -5.87 9.01
C ALA A 78 2.15 -4.38 9.07
N LEU A 79 1.83 -3.58 8.05
CA LEU A 79 2.05 -2.12 8.07
C LEU A 79 1.26 -1.39 9.16
N HIS A 80 0.17 -1.97 9.68
CA HIS A 80 -0.59 -1.40 10.81
C HIS A 80 -0.05 -1.82 12.17
N GLY A 81 0.87 -2.79 12.21
CA GLY A 81 1.40 -3.37 13.45
C GLY A 81 2.89 -3.13 13.67
N HIS A 82 3.46 -3.91 14.59
CA HIS A 82 4.88 -3.84 14.93
C HIS A 82 5.82 -4.30 13.80
N LEU A 83 5.29 -4.98 12.76
CA LEU A 83 6.07 -5.51 11.64
C LEU A 83 6.23 -4.51 10.48
N ALA A 84 5.70 -3.29 10.60
CA ALA A 84 5.77 -2.31 9.53
C ALA A 84 7.21 -2.06 9.05
N ARG A 85 8.20 -2.04 9.96
CA ARG A 85 9.62 -1.87 9.59
C ARG A 85 10.15 -3.05 8.78
N GLU A 86 9.71 -4.27 9.07
CA GLU A 86 10.13 -5.46 8.33
C GLU A 86 9.60 -5.41 6.89
N VAL A 87 8.32 -5.03 6.71
CA VAL A 87 7.73 -4.83 5.39
C VAL A 87 8.49 -3.75 4.61
N MET A 88 8.82 -2.62 5.25
CA MET A 88 9.61 -1.56 4.62
C MET A 88 11.00 -2.04 4.20
N ARG A 89 11.67 -2.84 5.04
CA ARG A 89 12.98 -3.43 4.71
C ARG A 89 12.89 -4.34 3.47
N ARG A 90 11.85 -5.17 3.37
CA ARG A 90 11.62 -6.05 2.21
C ARG A 90 11.33 -5.25 0.95
N ALA A 91 10.44 -4.26 1.02
CA ALA A 91 10.16 -3.36 -0.11
C ALA A 91 11.44 -2.67 -0.61
N GLN A 92 12.30 -2.21 0.31
CA GLN A 92 13.59 -1.64 -0.05
C GLN A 92 14.52 -2.66 -0.72
N ALA A 93 14.62 -3.88 -0.18
CA ALA A 93 15.45 -4.94 -0.77
C ALA A 93 14.99 -5.32 -2.18
N MET A 94 13.67 -5.37 -2.41
CA MET A 94 13.06 -5.62 -3.71
C MET A 94 13.33 -4.52 -4.72
N ALA A 95 13.49 -3.27 -4.27
CA ALA A 95 13.68 -2.10 -5.12
C ALA A 95 15.15 -1.85 -5.55
N ILE A 96 16.10 -2.62 -5.02
CA ILE A 96 17.54 -2.49 -5.33
C ILE A 96 17.97 -3.44 -6.47
N VAL A 97 17.08 -4.34 -6.91
CA VAL A 97 17.36 -5.38 -7.91
C VAL A 97 17.25 -4.84 -9.34
#